data_AF-A0A2R6ICC1-F1
#
_entry.id   AF-A0A2R6ICC1-F1
#
_cell.length_a   1.000
_cell.length_b   1.000
_cell.length_c   1.000
_cell.angle_alpha   90.00
_cell.angle_beta   90.00
_cell.angle_gamma   90.00
#
_symmetry.space_group_name_H-M   'P 1'
#
loop_
_entity.id
_entity.type
_entity.pdbx_description
1 polymer ?
#
loop_
_entity_poly.entity_id
_entity_poly.type
_entity_poly.pdbx_seq_one_letter_code
_entity_poly.pdbx_strand_id
1 'polypeptide(L)'
;MSPTVREATAADLPAVLGVLDAAALETDHERVREATDRGGVLVAVAESGGPVVGALVLVECEVVNVAVRPRRRDQGVGSALVAAAATRCDRLVAEFDGDVRPFYESLGFAVEPLADDRYRGTLG
;
A
#
# COMPACT_ATOMS: atom_id res chain seq x y z
N MET A 1 9.28 -5.26 -16.20
CA MET A 1 10.24 -4.87 -15.15
C MET A 1 9.52 -4.89 -13.82
N SER A 2 10.11 -5.52 -12.81
CA SER A 2 9.52 -5.59 -11.48
C SER A 2 9.98 -4.38 -10.66
N PRO A 3 9.06 -3.65 -9.98
CA PRO A 3 9.45 -2.53 -9.14
C PRO A 3 10.29 -3.03 -7.96
N THR A 4 11.21 -2.19 -7.49
CA THR A 4 11.94 -2.46 -6.24
C THR A 4 11.15 -1.85 -5.08
N VAL A 5 10.85 -2.66 -4.05
CA VAL A 5 10.16 -2.21 -2.84
C VAL A 5 11.16 -2.03 -1.72
N ARG A 6 11.06 -0.91 -1.00
CA ARG A 6 11.88 -0.62 0.18
C ARG A 6 11.07 0.19 1.19
N GLU A 7 11.60 0.27 2.40
CA GLU A 7 11.11 1.22 3.40
C GLU A 7 11.26 2.66 2.90
N ALA A 8 10.26 3.48 3.20
CA ALA A 8 10.31 4.91 2.98
C ALA A 8 11.24 5.57 3.99
N THR A 9 11.89 6.63 3.56
CA THR A 9 12.63 7.55 4.41
C THR A 9 11.87 8.88 4.50
N ALA A 10 12.25 9.75 5.43
CA ALA A 10 11.70 11.10 5.50
C ALA A 10 11.83 11.89 4.17
N ALA A 11 12.85 11.57 3.34
CA ALA A 11 13.03 12.20 2.03
C ALA A 11 11.99 11.75 0.99
N ASP A 12 11.34 10.59 1.19
CA ASP A 12 10.31 10.06 0.29
C ASP A 12 8.93 10.67 0.56
N LEU A 13 8.73 11.34 1.70
CA LEU A 13 7.42 11.83 2.14
C LEU A 13 6.69 12.69 1.08
N PRO A 14 7.32 13.66 0.41
CA PRO A 14 6.64 14.42 -0.65
C PRO A 14 6.17 13.53 -1.81
N ALA A 15 6.96 12.50 -2.16
CA ALA A 15 6.61 11.58 -3.24
C ALA A 15 5.48 10.63 -2.84
N VAL A 16 5.51 10.13 -1.59
CA VAL A 16 4.45 9.29 -1.00
C VAL A 16 3.11 10.04 -1.00
N LEU A 17 3.08 11.26 -0.47
CA LEU A 17 1.86 12.08 -0.44
C LEU A 17 1.35 12.37 -1.83
N GLY A 18 2.26 12.68 -2.76
CA GLY A 18 1.87 12.87 -4.16
C GLY A 18 1.21 11.60 -4.71
N VAL A 19 1.70 10.39 -4.41
CA VAL A 19 1.12 9.12 -4.88
C VAL A 19 -0.27 8.91 -4.30
N LEU A 20 -0.45 9.14 -3.00
CA LEU A 20 -1.72 9.01 -2.31
C LEU A 20 -2.77 10.01 -2.83
N ASP A 21 -2.37 11.27 -3.01
CA ASP A 21 -3.20 12.34 -3.59
C ASP A 21 -3.66 12.00 -5.01
N ALA A 22 -2.74 11.51 -5.86
CA ALA A 22 -3.09 11.07 -7.22
C ALA A 22 -3.99 9.82 -7.27
N ALA A 23 -4.12 9.10 -6.16
CA ALA A 23 -5.07 8.00 -6.00
C ALA A 23 -6.42 8.47 -5.38
N ALA A 24 -6.58 9.77 -5.13
CA ALA A 24 -7.74 10.38 -4.48
C ALA A 24 -8.04 9.78 -3.10
N LEU A 25 -7.00 9.36 -2.36
CA LEU A 25 -7.15 8.87 -0.99
C LEU A 25 -7.16 10.07 -0.03
N GLU A 26 -8.18 10.15 0.83
CA GLU A 26 -8.16 11.07 1.95
C GLU A 26 -6.97 10.71 2.85
N THR A 27 -5.95 11.56 2.81
CA THR A 27 -4.66 11.25 3.43
C THR A 27 -4.37 12.26 4.51
N ASP A 28 -4.38 11.81 5.75
CA ASP A 28 -3.84 12.56 6.88
C ASP A 28 -2.30 12.59 6.76
N HIS A 29 -1.77 13.74 6.36
CA HIS A 29 -0.33 13.95 6.18
C HIS A 29 0.46 13.71 7.48
N GLU A 30 -0.09 14.09 8.64
CA GLU A 30 0.58 13.88 9.93
C GLU A 30 0.65 12.38 10.24
N ARG A 31 -0.43 11.65 9.99
CA ARG A 31 -0.46 10.19 10.14
C ARG A 31 0.53 9.47 9.22
N VAL A 32 0.66 9.90 7.96
CA VAL A 32 1.64 9.32 7.02
C VAL A 32 3.07 9.62 7.47
N ARG A 33 3.33 10.82 7.98
CA ARG A 33 4.64 11.19 8.51
C ARG A 33 4.99 10.35 9.73
N GLU A 34 4.09 10.23 10.70
CA GLU A 34 4.29 9.41 11.88
C GLU A 34 4.51 7.93 11.51
N ALA A 35 3.73 7.40 10.57
CA ALA A 35 3.95 6.05 10.06
C ALA A 35 5.32 5.91 9.40
N THR A 36 5.78 6.92 8.66
CA THR A 36 7.12 6.93 8.05
C THR A 36 8.22 6.90 9.12
N ASP A 37 8.10 7.73 10.16
CA ASP A 37 9.07 7.79 11.25
C ASP A 37 9.13 6.47 12.06
N ARG A 38 8.02 5.71 12.07
CA ARG A 38 7.93 4.38 12.68
C ARG A 38 8.31 3.23 11.73
N GLY A 39 8.75 3.51 10.50
CA GLY A 39 9.11 2.49 9.49
C GLY A 39 7.91 1.75 8.87
N GLY A 40 6.70 2.27 9.09
CA GLY A 40 5.44 1.72 8.61
C GLY A 40 5.10 2.05 7.16
N VAL A 41 5.96 2.76 6.42
CA VAL A 41 5.69 3.11 5.02
C VAL A 41 6.64 2.36 4.09
N LEU A 42 6.08 1.71 3.08
CA LEU A 42 6.79 1.07 1.98
C LEU A 42 6.61 1.90 0.71
N VAL A 43 7.68 2.05 -0.07
CA VAL A 43 7.65 2.66 -1.40
C VAL A 43 8.08 1.66 -2.46
N ALA A 44 7.40 1.71 -3.59
CA ALA A 44 7.81 1.03 -4.82
C ALA A 44 8.47 2.06 -5.75
N VAL A 45 9.71 1.78 -6.15
CA VAL A 45 10.42 2.58 -7.16
C VAL A 45 10.45 1.83 -8.49
N ALA A 46 10.30 2.58 -9.59
CA ALA A 46 10.26 2.01 -10.94
C ALA A 46 11.53 1.20 -11.28
N GLU A 47 12.67 1.75 -10.88
CA GLU A 47 14.03 1.22 -11.02
C GLU A 47 14.86 1.79 -9.86
N SER A 48 16.04 1.21 -9.57
CA SER A 48 16.93 1.72 -8.53
C SER A 48 17.30 3.19 -8.76
N GLY A 49 17.00 4.06 -7.80
CA GLY A 49 17.19 5.51 -7.92
C GLY A 49 16.12 6.24 -8.76
N GLY A 50 15.14 5.51 -9.31
CA GLY A 50 14.02 6.07 -10.04
C GLY A 50 12.92 6.65 -9.12
N PRO A 51 11.88 7.26 -9.71
CA PRO A 51 10.80 7.88 -8.94
C PRO A 51 9.98 6.84 -8.18
N VAL A 52 9.42 7.27 -7.05
CA VAL A 52 8.38 6.51 -6.32
C VAL A 52 7.12 6.45 -7.20
N VAL A 53 6.67 5.24 -7.48
CA VAL A 53 5.50 4.95 -8.32
C VAL A 53 4.35 4.31 -7.55
N GLY A 54 4.59 3.85 -6.32
CA GLY A 54 3.59 3.32 -5.42
C GLY A 54 4.01 3.50 -3.97
N ALA A 55 3.03 3.55 -3.07
CA ALA A 55 3.23 3.63 -1.63
C ALA A 55 2.22 2.72 -0.92
N LEU A 56 2.65 2.13 0.19
CA LEU A 56 1.80 1.40 1.12
C LEU A 56 2.10 1.90 2.54
N VAL A 57 1.05 2.20 3.29
CA VAL A 57 1.12 2.62 4.69
C VAL A 57 0.57 1.50 5.56
N LEU A 58 1.35 1.12 6.55
CA LEU A 58 1.08 0.06 7.51
C LEU A 58 0.98 0.67 8.92
N VAL A 59 -0.07 0.31 9.66
CA VAL A 59 -0.22 0.62 11.08
C VAL A 59 -0.54 -0.70 11.77
N GLU A 60 0.31 -1.17 12.68
CA GLU A 60 0.08 -2.40 13.45
C GLU A 60 -0.33 -3.62 12.60
N CYS A 61 0.32 -3.83 11.46
CA CYS A 61 -0.01 -4.89 10.49
C CYS A 61 -1.37 -4.75 9.80
N GLU A 62 -1.94 -3.55 9.78
CA GLU A 62 -3.07 -3.17 8.95
C GLU A 62 -2.61 -2.25 7.80
N VAL A 63 -2.95 -2.63 6.57
CA VAL A 63 -2.78 -1.79 5.38
C VAL A 63 -3.85 -0.71 5.42
N VAL A 64 -3.47 0.48 5.89
CA VAL A 64 -4.39 1.63 5.96
C VAL A 64 -4.47 2.37 4.64
N ASN A 65 -3.43 2.31 3.81
CA ASN A 65 -3.41 2.88 2.47
C ASN A 65 -2.52 2.07 1.54
N VAL A 66 -2.97 1.86 0.30
CA VAL A 66 -2.15 1.37 -0.80
C VAL A 66 -2.50 2.17 -2.06
N ALA A 67 -1.49 2.77 -2.68
CA ALA A 67 -1.68 3.61 -3.84
C ALA A 67 -0.59 3.37 -4.88
N VAL A 68 -1.00 3.39 -6.14
CA VAL A 68 -0.12 3.26 -7.30
C VAL A 68 -0.49 4.35 -8.30
N ARG A 69 0.52 5.02 -8.86
CA ARG A 69 0.33 6.00 -9.94
C ARG A 69 -0.53 5.38 -11.05
N PRO A 70 -1.57 6.06 -11.57
CA PRO A 70 -2.48 5.49 -12.56
C PRO A 70 -1.79 4.89 -13.79
N ARG A 71 -0.74 5.55 -14.31
CA ARG A 71 0.06 5.07 -15.46
C ARG A 71 0.93 3.83 -15.17
N ARG A 72 0.96 3.38 -13.92
CA ARG A 72 1.77 2.24 -13.43
C ARG A 72 0.93 1.13 -12.82
N ARG A 73 -0.40 1.21 -12.95
CA ARG A 73 -1.32 0.09 -12.63
C ARG A 73 -1.07 -1.08 -13.59
N ASP A 74 -1.54 -2.26 -13.20
CA ASP A 74 -1.41 -3.52 -13.97
C ASP A 74 0.03 -3.96 -14.27
N GLN A 75 1.00 -3.43 -13.52
CA GLN A 75 2.43 -3.78 -13.62
C GLN A 75 2.93 -4.51 -12.36
N GLY A 76 2.03 -5.01 -11.51
CA GLY A 76 2.37 -5.73 -10.28
C GLY A 76 2.89 -4.86 -9.14
N VAL A 77 2.80 -3.52 -9.24
CA VAL A 77 3.30 -2.60 -8.19
C VAL A 77 2.56 -2.78 -6.87
N GLY A 78 1.22 -2.81 -6.90
CA GLY A 78 0.41 -3.04 -5.69
C GLY A 78 0.70 -4.41 -5.07
N SER A 79 0.76 -5.45 -5.89
CA SER A 79 1.09 -6.82 -5.44
C SER A 79 2.46 -6.89 -4.78
N ALA A 80 3.47 -6.22 -5.34
CA ALA A 80 4.82 -6.19 -4.76
C ALA A 80 4.84 -5.46 -3.40
N LEU A 81 4.10 -4.35 -3.28
CA LEU A 81 3.96 -3.62 -2.01
C LEU A 81 3.31 -4.49 -0.93
N VAL A 82 2.18 -5.13 -1.24
CA VAL A 82 1.45 -5.97 -0.28
C VAL A 82 2.26 -7.21 0.09
N ALA A 83 2.94 -7.85 -0.86
CA ALA A 83 3.82 -8.97 -0.59
C ALA A 83 4.98 -8.57 0.36
N ALA A 84 5.58 -7.39 0.16
CA ALA A 84 6.61 -6.87 1.05
C ALA A 84 6.08 -6.47 2.44
N ALA A 85 4.81 -6.07 2.54
CA ALA A 85 4.16 -5.84 3.83
C ALA A 85 3.88 -7.17 4.55
N ALA A 86 3.47 -8.21 3.82
CA ALA A 86 3.16 -9.51 4.38
C ALA A 86 4.40 -10.20 4.98
N THR A 87 5.60 -9.97 4.44
CA THR A 87 6.83 -10.52 5.04
C THR A 87 7.21 -9.87 6.38
N ARG A 88 6.56 -8.77 6.76
CA ARG A 88 6.80 -8.03 8.01
C ARG A 88 5.83 -8.40 9.13
N CYS A 89 4.80 -9.19 8.84
CA CYS A 89 3.69 -9.45 9.73
C CYS A 89 3.31 -10.93 9.69
N ASP A 90 3.12 -11.55 10.85
CA ASP A 90 2.55 -12.91 10.92
C ASP A 90 1.10 -12.93 10.39
N ARG A 91 0.40 -11.79 10.48
CA ARG A 91 -0.93 -11.60 9.93
C ARG A 91 -1.11 -10.17 9.44
N LEU A 92 -1.35 -10.01 8.14
CA LEU A 92 -1.63 -8.75 7.48
C LEU A 92 -3.15 -8.58 7.30
N VAL A 93 -3.66 -7.39 7.63
CA VAL A 93 -5.08 -7.03 7.51
C VAL A 93 -5.23 -5.87 6.54
N ALA A 94 -6.35 -5.81 5.82
CA ALA A 94 -6.74 -4.64 5.03
C ALA A 94 -8.25 -4.48 5.02
N GLU A 95 -8.73 -3.24 5.15
CA GLU A 95 -10.12 -2.89 4.85
C GLU A 95 -10.21 -2.08 3.57
N PHE A 96 -11.14 -2.43 2.68
CA PHE A 96 -11.18 -1.87 1.34
C PHE A 96 -12.59 -1.91 0.72
N ASP A 97 -12.80 -1.11 -0.32
CA ASP A 97 -14.04 -1.07 -1.10
C ASP A 97 -14.14 -2.24 -2.09
N GLY A 98 -15.36 -2.62 -2.47
CA GLY A 98 -15.63 -3.77 -3.34
C GLY A 98 -14.89 -3.77 -4.67
N ASP A 99 -14.63 -2.59 -5.24
CA ASP A 99 -13.91 -2.42 -6.52
C ASP A 99 -12.50 -3.04 -6.52
N VAL A 100 -11.85 -3.13 -5.37
CA VAL A 100 -10.49 -3.70 -5.25
C VAL A 100 -10.48 -5.10 -4.62
N ARG A 101 -11.66 -5.69 -4.36
CA ARG A 101 -11.76 -7.06 -3.84
C ARG A 101 -11.01 -8.10 -4.69
N PRO A 102 -11.14 -8.13 -6.03
CA PRO A 102 -10.41 -9.11 -6.84
C PRO A 102 -8.89 -8.99 -6.70
N PHE A 103 -8.38 -7.79 -6.43
CA PHE A 103 -6.95 -7.57 -6.20
C PHE A 103 -6.49 -8.26 -4.91
N TYR A 104 -7.20 -8.07 -3.78
CA TYR A 104 -6.83 -8.75 -2.53
C TYR A 104 -7.02 -10.27 -2.59
N GLU A 105 -8.10 -10.75 -3.19
CA GLU A 105 -8.32 -12.18 -3.41
C GLU A 105 -7.20 -12.82 -4.25
N SER A 106 -6.70 -12.11 -5.28
CA SER A 106 -5.58 -12.59 -6.10
C SER A 106 -4.26 -12.76 -5.34
N LEU A 107 -4.13 -12.06 -4.20
CA LEU A 107 -2.97 -12.13 -3.32
C LEU A 107 -3.14 -13.20 -2.22
N GLY A 108 -4.26 -13.92 -2.19
CA GLY A 108 -4.54 -14.97 -1.23
C GLY A 108 -5.17 -14.48 0.08
N PHE A 109 -5.66 -13.24 0.15
CA PHE A 109 -6.40 -12.79 1.32
C PHE A 109 -7.71 -13.58 1.46
N ALA A 110 -8.02 -14.01 2.68
CA ALA A 110 -9.38 -14.41 3.06
C ALA A 110 -10.21 -13.15 3.25
N VAL A 111 -11.29 -12.99 2.48
CA VAL A 111 -12.10 -11.76 2.45
C VAL A 111 -13.47 -11.99 3.05
N GLU A 112 -13.84 -11.13 4.00
CA GLU A 112 -15.14 -11.11 4.67
C GLU A 112 -15.86 -9.78 4.35
N PRO A 113 -17.17 -9.80 4.03
CA PRO A 113 -17.93 -8.57 3.80
C PRO A 113 -18.17 -7.79 5.09
N LEU A 114 -18.18 -6.47 4.98
CA LEU A 114 -18.63 -5.50 5.97
C LEU A 114 -19.91 -4.79 5.46
N ALA A 115 -20.29 -3.67 6.07
CA ALA A 115 -21.39 -2.83 5.60
C ALA A 115 -20.98 -2.00 4.37
N ASP A 116 -21.95 -1.55 3.57
CA ASP A 116 -21.77 -0.55 2.50
C ASP A 116 -20.72 -0.90 1.43
N ASP A 117 -20.72 -2.16 0.95
CA ASP A 117 -19.75 -2.69 -0.04
C ASP A 117 -18.27 -2.57 0.38
N ARG A 118 -18.04 -2.56 1.68
CA ARG A 118 -16.72 -2.67 2.29
C ARG A 118 -16.41 -4.12 2.60
N TYR A 119 -15.12 -4.45 2.64
CA TYR A 119 -14.64 -5.78 2.94
C TYR A 119 -13.43 -5.70 3.86
N ARG A 120 -13.22 -6.76 4.64
CA ARG A 120 -12.02 -7.01 5.42
C ARG A 120 -11.29 -8.21 4.86
N GLY A 121 -10.05 -7.99 4.43
CA GLY A 121 -9.13 -9.05 4.04
C GLY A 121 -8.18 -9.40 5.19
N THR A 122 -7.84 -10.69 5.32
CA THR A 122 -6.72 -11.14 6.15
C THR A 122 -5.81 -12.11 5.41
N LEU A 123 -4.51 -11.97 5.60
CA LEU A 123 -3.45 -12.83 5.05
C LEU A 123 -2.51 -13.22 6.18
N GLY A 124 -2.14 -14.51 6.31
CA GLY A 124 -1.22 -15.03 7.32
C GLY A 124 -0.71 -16.40 6.97
#